data_AF-A0AA45WR29-F1
#
_entry.id   AF-A0AA45WR29-F1
#
_cell.length_a   1.000
_cell.length_b   1.000
_cell.length_c   1.000
_cell.angle_alpha   90.00
_cell.angle_beta   90.00
_cell.angle_gamma   90.00
#
_symmetry.space_group_name_H-M   'P 1'
#
loop_
_entity.id
_entity.type
_entity.pdbx_description
1 polymer ?
#
loop_
_entity_poly.entity_id
_entity_poly.type
_entity_poly.pdbx_seq_one_letter_code
_entity_poly.pdbx_strand_id
1 'polypeptide(L)' 'MEYFMVPLLVIISILSIRGVIDNKKIGNKPGVIIGGVFTLALVGVTLLSLYDLFVGIQ' A
#
# COMPACT_ATOMS: atom_id res chain seq x y z
N MET A 1 8.03 -10.47 -16.25
CA MET A 1 6.80 -9.90 -15.65
C MET A 1 6.93 -9.76 -14.14
N GLU A 2 7.47 -10.76 -13.41
CA GLU A 2 7.64 -10.70 -11.94
C GLU A 2 8.46 -9.50 -11.42
N TYR A 3 9.60 -9.18 -12.06
CA TYR A 3 10.44 -8.05 -11.63
C TYR A 3 9.76 -6.67 -11.66
N PHE A 4 8.65 -6.51 -12.39
CA PHE A 4 7.91 -5.24 -12.45
C PHE A 4 6.87 -5.11 -11.34
N MET A 5 6.48 -6.19 -10.67
CA MET A 5 5.37 -6.17 -9.70
C MET A 5 5.76 -5.53 -8.37
N VAL A 6 6.97 -5.81 -7.85
CA VAL A 6 7.42 -5.24 -6.57
C VAL A 6 7.57 -3.72 -6.63
N PRO A 7 8.24 -3.13 -7.65
CA PRO A 7 8.29 -1.67 -7.79
C PRO A 7 6.91 -1.02 -7.95
N LEU A 8 6.01 -1.68 -8.68
CA LEU A 8 4.64 -1.21 -8.87
C LEU A 8 3.85 -1.20 -7.54
N LEU A 9 3.96 -2.26 -6.74
CA LEU A 9 3.35 -2.35 -5.41
C LEU A 9 3.83 -1.25 -4.48
N VAL A 10 5.13 -0.91 -4.53
CA VAL A 10 5.68 0.22 -3.77
C VAL A 10 5.02 1.54 -4.18
N ILE A 11 4.92 1.81 -5.49
CA ILE A 11 4.29 3.05 -5.99
C ILE A 11 2.81 3.11 -5.58
N ILE A 12 2.06 2.04 -5.80
CA ILE A 12 0.62 2.01 -5.46
C ILE A 12 0.42 2.14 -3.95
N SER A 13 1.29 1.55 -3.13
CA SER A 13 1.27 1.71 -1.68
C SER A 13 1.43 3.18 -1.26
N ILE A 14 2.38 3.90 -1.87
CA ILE A 14 2.59 5.34 -1.58
C ILE A 14 1.35 6.16 -1.99
N LEU A 15 0.81 5.90 -3.17
CA LEU A 15 -0.40 6.59 -3.66
C LEU A 15 -1.62 6.31 -2.77
N SER A 16 -1.75 5.06 -2.29
CA SER A 16 -2.83 4.65 -1.39
C SER A 16 -2.76 5.38 -0.04
N ILE A 17 -1.57 5.47 0.56
CA ILE A 17 -1.33 6.26 1.78
C ILE A 17 -1.70 7.73 1.55
N ARG A 18 -1.28 8.31 0.42
CA ARG A 18 -1.62 9.70 0.08
C ARG A 18 -3.13 9.90 -0.05
N GLY A 19 -3.85 8.98 -0.69
CA GLY A 19 -5.30 9.02 -0.81
C GLY A 19 -6.02 9.00 0.56
N VAL A 20 -5.54 8.20 1.52
CA VAL A 20 -6.09 8.20 2.88
C VAL A 20 -5.81 9.51 3.61
N ILE A 21 -4.60 10.05 3.46
CA ILE A 21 -4.24 11.36 4.03
C ILE A 21 -5.13 12.46 3.44
N ASP A 22 -5.37 12.46 2.13
CA ASP A 22 -6.20 13.46 1.48
C ASP A 22 -7.68 13.31 1.87
N ASN A 23 -8.20 12.08 2.00
CA ASN A 23 -9.52 11.82 2.59
C ASN A 23 -9.63 12.36 4.03
N LYS A 24 -8.56 12.25 4.81
CA LYS A 24 -8.51 12.80 6.17
C LYS A 24 -8.53 14.32 6.16
N LYS A 25 -7.80 14.97 5.24
CA LYS A 25 -7.77 16.43 5.10
C LYS A 25 -9.12 17.02 4.74
N ILE A 26 -9.89 16.36 3.87
CA ILE A 26 -11.21 16.84 3.44
C ILE A 26 -12.36 16.42 4.38
N GLY A 27 -12.06 15.73 5.49
CA GLY A 27 -13.06 15.28 6.46
C GLY A 27 -13.93 14.09 6.01
N ASN A 28 -13.52 13.35 4.97
CA ASN A 28 -14.23 12.17 4.48
C ASN A 28 -14.01 10.96 5.41
N LYS A 29 -14.78 10.88 6.51
CA LYS A 29 -14.62 9.83 7.53
C LYS A 29 -14.78 8.39 6.96
N PRO A 30 -15.81 8.08 6.12
CA PRO A 30 -15.91 6.76 5.51
C PRO A 30 -14.71 6.42 4.62
N GLY A 31 -14.23 7.40 3.83
CA GLY A 31 -13.06 7.23 2.97
C GLY A 31 -11.77 6.99 3.75
N VAL A 32 -11.61 7.59 4.93
CA VAL A 32 -10.47 7.32 5.82
C VAL A 32 -10.53 5.90 6.39
N ILE A 33 -11.70 5.43 6.82
CA ILE A 33 -11.85 4.10 7.44
C ILE A 33 -11.65 3.02 6.38
N ILE A 34 -12.42 3.06 5.31
CA ILE A 34 -12.37 2.05 4.24
C ILE A 34 -11.00 2.11 3.54
N GLY A 35 -10.59 3.31 3.12
CA GLY A 35 -9.30 3.52 2.49
C GLY A 35 -8.14 3.13 3.39
N GLY A 36 -8.23 3.43 4.69
CA GLY A 36 -7.20 3.06 5.68
C GLY A 36 -7.02 1.55 5.81
N VAL A 37 -8.12 0.79 5.88
CA VAL A 37 -8.05 -0.69 5.95
C VAL A 37 -7.39 -1.28 4.70
N PHE A 38 -7.81 -0.85 3.50
CA PHE A 38 -7.19 -1.31 2.26
C PHE A 38 -5.74 -0.86 2.12
N THR A 39 -5.41 0.36 2.57
CA THR A 39 -4.03 0.86 2.58
C THR A 39 -3.16 0.01 3.50
N LEU A 40 -3.65 -0.35 4.70
CA LEU A 40 -2.91 -1.21 5.62
C LEU A 40 -2.68 -2.60 5.03
N ALA A 41 -3.69 -3.20 4.41
CA ALA A 41 -3.54 -4.49 3.73
C ALA A 41 -2.53 -4.40 2.57
N LEU A 42 -2.61 -3.37 1.74
CA LEU A 42 -1.69 -3.14 0.63
C LEU A 42 -0.25 -2.92 1.12
N VAL A 43 -0.05 -2.08 2.14
CA VAL A 43 1.27 -1.89 2.76
C VAL A 43 1.81 -3.21 3.28
N GLY A 44 0.97 -4.03 3.93
CA GLY A 44 1.35 -5.36 4.41
C GLY A 44 1.83 -6.28 3.28
N VAL A 45 1.07 -6.39 2.19
CA VAL A 45 1.46 -7.19 1.02
C VAL A 45 2.72 -6.65 0.36
N THR A 46 2.85 -5.33 0.23
CA THR A 46 4.06 -4.69 -0.32
C THR A 46 5.27 -5.01 0.54
N LEU A 47 5.17 -4.92 1.87
CA LEU A 47 6.28 -5.25 2.77
C LEU A 47 6.65 -6.74 2.70
N LEU A 48 5.67 -7.63 2.63
CA LEU A 48 5.91 -9.06 2.41
C LEU A 48 6.64 -9.30 1.08
N SER A 49 6.22 -8.64 0.00
CA SER A 49 6.87 -8.77 -1.31
C SER A 49 8.30 -8.22 -1.33
N LEU A 50 8.57 -7.13 -0.60
CA LEU A 50 9.92 -6.59 -0.44
C LEU A 50 10.79 -7.53 0.38
N TYR A 51 10.23 -8.06 1.48
CA TYR A 51 10.96 -9.00 2.32
C TYR A 51 11.33 -10.26 1.53
N ASP A 52 10.40 -10.79 0.74
CA ASP A 52 10.67 -11.93 -0.14
C ASP A 52 11.75 -11.61 -1.19
N LEU A 53 11.69 -10.43 -1.83
CA LEU A 53 12.70 -9.99 -2.80
C LEU A 53 14.11 -9.85 -2.21
N PHE A 54 14.23 -9.34 -0.98
CA PHE A 54 15.54 -9.04 -0.37
C PHE A 54 16.11 -10.14 0.51
N VAL A 55 15.26 -10.93 1.17
CA VAL A 55 15.65 -11.96 2.14
C VAL A 55 15.39 -13.36 1.62
N GLY A 56 14.36 -13.54 0.78
CA GLY A 56 13.90 -14.83 0.31
C GLY A 56 13.06 -15.53 1.37
N ILE A 57 11.73 -15.42 1.27
CA ILE A 57 10.82 -16.34 1.96
C ILE A 57 10.63 -17.60 1.11
N GLN A 58 10.58 -17.44 -0.21
CA GLN A 58 10.84 -18.40 -1.31
C GLN A 58 10.24 -17.86 -2.60
#